data_AF-A0AAN8KGK2-F1
#
_entry.id   AF-A0AAN8KGK2-F1
#
_cell.length_a   1.000
_cell.length_b   1.000
_cell.length_c   1.000
_cell.angle_alpha   90.00
_cell.angle_beta   90.00
_cell.angle_gamma   90.00
#
_symmetry.space_group_name_H-M   'P 1'
#
loop_
_entity.id
_entity.type
_entity.pdbx_description
1 polymer ?
#
loop_
_entity_poly.entity_id
_entity_poly.type
_entity_poly.pdbx_seq_one_letter_code
_entity_poly.pdbx_strand_id
1 'polypeptide(L)'
;MKRSGGSESEKRRKRRRLLQELGDQRIPFLGPSDHGFQQLWETSYSGLALRRSCSLPEELHGRVEAALLTLRQRGCFLRDLVKVRDRDVFTAVSRVLLGQPGTTYRYLDTRLFTIPWHADDQRGTCCDPDLSAACKALWELNCFFCSDVGHRKEGDVFKQCRKELVGAIESKPSVEGDTESKDSEESKPSDDGGDSESKQSEEGETESKHSEDWDIESKHSEEEGPSSKQDAAWESRHSDEMGDMKPKQTELGSPTGSKQHSEGKHTGWKHRPAGSTETETTGLGPQEKPVAELKHSLSGYHIEDEDEDQLSGQGCSHLNPAKTSCPGPAQFNVTLLNYMDPAAMSQLKEEPYYGMGKMAVGWHHDENLVSLSPVAVYSYSCHDDDKAGVSSEEGPAEKGCWRIGLKVAWDIHTPGLTLPLQSGDCYYMRDDLNRTHQHCVLAGDSARFSSTHRVAECSTGTLDYIQSRCREALSNLSTDPETGTHSLLSLLPATLQGYEEIHNEVEFEWLRQYWFQGQRYTRFCSWWARPMEQLENDWREMELMTQLFLAAVEEEGQPEEGRREMAETLLTALTDRQQHRQTWRDRCHSSLAQTLPPEEAPVDRPFWADDDPSMPLPFDLADIINRVESLLWRM
;
A
#
# COMPACT_ATOMS: atom_id res chain seq x y z
N MET A 1 -14.30 8.84 -11.40
CA MET A 1 -13.00 9.05 -12.13
C MET A 1 -12.98 8.30 -13.47
N LYS A 2 -12.45 8.87 -14.57
CA LYS A 2 -12.30 8.13 -15.85
C LYS A 2 -11.07 7.22 -15.85
N ARG A 3 -11.27 5.90 -16.01
CA ARG A 3 -10.23 4.86 -15.88
C ARG A 3 -9.10 4.97 -16.92
N SER A 4 -7.88 4.62 -16.52
CA SER A 4 -6.63 4.64 -17.30
C SER A 4 -6.51 3.57 -18.41
N GLY A 5 -7.63 2.96 -18.83
CA GLY A 5 -7.66 1.74 -19.66
C GLY A 5 -6.97 1.83 -21.02
N GLY A 6 -6.84 3.04 -21.59
CA GLY A 6 -6.05 3.26 -22.81
C GLY A 6 -4.57 2.89 -22.65
N SER A 7 -3.96 3.22 -21.50
CA SER A 7 -2.55 2.92 -21.22
C SER A 7 -2.31 1.42 -21.04
N GLU A 8 -3.19 0.73 -20.31
CA GLU A 8 -3.13 -0.73 -20.14
C GLU A 8 -3.30 -1.46 -21.49
N SER A 9 -4.25 -1.04 -22.32
CA SER A 9 -4.47 -1.61 -23.65
C SER A 9 -3.26 -1.40 -24.57
N GLU A 10 -2.63 -0.22 -24.54
CA GLU A 10 -1.41 0.06 -25.28
C GLU A 10 -0.21 -0.76 -24.77
N LYS A 11 0.00 -0.86 -23.46
CA LYS A 11 1.03 -1.72 -22.84
C LYS A 11 0.88 -3.17 -23.30
N ARG A 12 -0.36 -3.71 -23.27
CA ARG A 12 -0.68 -5.06 -23.78
C ARG A 12 -0.40 -5.18 -25.28
N ARG A 13 -0.71 -4.16 -26.09
CA ARG A 13 -0.38 -4.12 -27.54
C ARG A 13 1.12 -4.10 -27.81
N LYS A 14 1.90 -3.28 -27.08
CA LYS A 14 3.37 -3.23 -27.22
C LYS A 14 4.00 -4.55 -26.79
N ARG A 15 3.55 -5.15 -25.68
CA ARG A 15 4.04 -6.46 -25.21
C ARG A 15 3.85 -7.56 -26.25
N ARG A 16 2.66 -7.68 -26.87
CA ARG A 16 2.41 -8.72 -27.89
C ARG A 16 3.32 -8.59 -29.10
N ARG A 17 3.63 -7.37 -29.55
CA ARG A 17 4.58 -7.13 -30.65
C ARG A 17 5.99 -7.59 -30.28
N LEU A 18 6.49 -7.18 -29.12
CA LEU A 18 7.84 -7.54 -28.64
C LEU A 18 8.00 -9.06 -28.43
N LEU A 19 6.94 -9.76 -27.98
CA LEU A 19 6.95 -11.22 -27.87
C LEU A 19 6.93 -11.90 -29.26
N GLN A 20 6.17 -11.37 -30.22
CA GLN A 20 6.16 -11.86 -31.59
C GLN A 20 7.50 -11.61 -32.31
N GLU A 21 8.22 -10.56 -31.95
CA GLU A 21 9.55 -10.20 -32.47
C GLU A 21 10.67 -11.05 -31.84
N LEU A 22 10.56 -11.36 -30.55
CA LEU A 22 11.48 -12.24 -29.83
C LEU A 22 11.33 -13.73 -30.23
N GLY A 23 10.10 -14.18 -30.47
CA GLY A 23 9.80 -15.59 -30.73
C GLY A 23 10.26 -16.49 -29.57
N ASP A 24 10.86 -17.63 -29.91
CA ASP A 24 11.41 -18.60 -28.93
C ASP A 24 12.81 -18.23 -28.41
N GLN A 25 13.37 -17.09 -28.82
CA GLN A 25 14.71 -16.66 -28.39
C GLN A 25 14.67 -16.15 -26.94
N ARG A 26 15.75 -16.41 -26.18
CA ARG A 26 15.97 -15.78 -24.87
C ARG A 26 16.85 -14.56 -25.03
N ILE A 27 16.50 -13.49 -24.34
CA ILE A 27 17.36 -12.31 -24.24
C ILE A 27 18.52 -12.67 -23.29
N PRO A 28 19.79 -12.37 -23.62
CA PRO A 28 20.90 -12.62 -22.70
C PRO A 28 20.78 -11.78 -21.42
N PHE A 29 21.35 -12.25 -20.32
CA PHE A 29 21.55 -11.47 -19.11
C PHE A 29 22.97 -11.63 -18.59
N LEU A 30 23.45 -10.64 -17.84
CA LEU A 30 24.79 -10.64 -17.22
C LEU A 30 24.68 -10.54 -15.69
N GLY A 31 25.41 -11.41 -14.98
CA GLY A 31 25.72 -11.31 -13.56
C GLY A 31 27.16 -10.81 -13.31
N PRO A 32 27.58 -10.61 -12.04
CA PRO A 32 28.88 -10.00 -11.72
C PRO A 32 30.11 -10.75 -12.23
N SER A 33 29.97 -12.04 -12.55
CA SER A 33 31.02 -12.89 -13.12
C SER A 33 31.18 -12.74 -14.63
N ASP A 34 30.24 -12.12 -15.34
CA ASP A 34 30.22 -12.09 -16.80
C ASP A 34 31.05 -10.94 -17.41
N HIS A 35 31.71 -11.24 -18.52
CA HIS A 35 32.44 -10.23 -19.29
C HIS A 35 31.49 -9.15 -19.84
N GLY A 36 31.78 -7.89 -19.54
CA GLY A 36 30.96 -6.74 -19.95
C GLY A 36 29.90 -6.31 -18.95
N PHE A 37 29.69 -7.04 -17.85
CA PHE A 37 28.70 -6.72 -16.81
C PHE A 37 28.84 -5.29 -16.25
N GLN A 38 30.07 -4.86 -15.91
CA GLN A 38 30.31 -3.51 -15.39
C GLN A 38 29.97 -2.42 -16.42
N GLN A 39 30.32 -2.64 -17.70
CA GLN A 39 29.98 -1.73 -18.79
C GLN A 39 28.46 -1.65 -19.01
N LEU A 40 27.75 -2.78 -18.93
CA LEU A 40 26.29 -2.83 -19.00
C LEU A 40 25.66 -2.02 -17.85
N TRP A 41 26.16 -2.18 -16.62
CA TRP A 41 25.70 -1.42 -15.46
C TRP A 41 25.93 0.08 -15.65
N GLU A 42 27.17 0.49 -15.94
CA GLU A 42 27.55 1.90 -16.08
C GLU A 42 26.82 2.63 -17.23
N THR A 43 26.50 1.92 -18.32
CA THR A 43 25.87 2.54 -19.51
C THR A 43 24.35 2.45 -19.55
N SER A 44 23.76 1.36 -19.04
CA SER A 44 22.31 1.10 -19.17
C SER A 44 21.56 1.15 -17.84
N TYR A 45 22.19 0.72 -16.73
CA TYR A 45 21.54 0.59 -15.41
C TYR A 45 22.12 1.56 -14.36
N SER A 46 22.68 2.70 -14.77
CA SER A 46 23.47 3.60 -13.90
C SER A 46 22.70 4.20 -12.71
N GLY A 47 21.36 4.28 -12.77
CA GLY A 47 20.52 4.64 -11.62
C GLY A 47 20.54 3.60 -10.48
N LEU A 48 20.88 2.34 -10.78
CA LEU A 48 21.06 1.28 -9.79
C LEU A 48 22.37 1.48 -9.02
N ALA A 49 22.31 1.43 -7.68
CA ALA A 49 23.50 1.39 -6.84
C ALA A 49 23.40 0.27 -5.81
N LEU A 50 24.52 -0.37 -5.50
CA LEU A 50 24.66 -1.38 -4.45
C LEU A 50 25.48 -0.82 -3.28
N ARG A 51 25.28 -1.40 -2.11
CA ARG A 51 26.01 -1.22 -0.85
C ARG A 51 26.14 -2.59 -0.23
N ARG A 52 27.36 -3.04 0.05
CA ARG A 52 27.57 -4.30 0.75
C ARG A 52 27.22 -4.17 2.23
N SER A 53 26.84 -5.27 2.86
CA SER A 53 26.48 -5.35 4.29
C SER A 53 27.40 -4.56 5.23
N CYS A 54 28.71 -4.61 5.01
CA CYS A 54 29.74 -3.87 5.75
C CYS A 54 29.64 -2.32 5.71
N SER A 55 28.70 -1.75 4.95
CA SER A 55 28.43 -0.31 4.92
C SER A 55 27.27 0.15 5.80
N LEU A 56 26.48 -0.78 6.33
CA LEU A 56 25.49 -0.51 7.39
C LEU A 56 26.18 -0.66 8.76
N PRO A 57 25.94 0.23 9.75
CA PRO A 57 26.50 0.05 11.09
C PRO A 57 26.04 -1.27 11.73
N GLU A 58 26.97 -2.04 12.30
CA GLU A 58 26.73 -3.38 12.86
C GLU A 58 25.60 -3.39 13.92
N GLU A 59 25.60 -2.40 14.81
CA GLU A 59 24.54 -2.21 15.82
C GLU A 59 23.17 -1.88 15.20
N LEU A 60 23.11 -1.32 14.00
CA LEU A 60 21.85 -1.07 13.28
C LEU A 60 21.43 -2.33 12.50
N HIS A 61 22.37 -3.04 11.88
CA HIS A 61 22.14 -4.31 11.19
C HIS A 61 21.48 -5.34 12.09
N GLY A 62 22.08 -5.64 13.25
CA GLY A 62 21.53 -6.63 14.20
C GLY A 62 20.18 -6.22 14.81
N ARG A 63 19.91 -4.91 14.98
CA ARG A 63 18.60 -4.43 15.46
C ARG A 63 17.52 -4.50 14.38
N VAL A 64 17.87 -4.27 13.12
CA VAL A 64 16.96 -4.46 11.97
C VAL A 64 16.63 -5.94 11.77
N GLU A 65 17.63 -6.83 11.89
CA GLU A 65 17.42 -8.28 11.89
C GLU A 65 16.47 -8.72 13.02
N ALA A 66 16.76 -8.34 14.26
CA ALA A 66 15.90 -8.64 15.40
C ALA A 66 14.47 -8.10 15.23
N ALA A 67 14.32 -6.91 14.63
CA ALA A 67 13.01 -6.32 14.32
C ALA A 67 12.23 -7.15 13.29
N LEU A 68 12.87 -7.59 12.19
CA LEU A 68 12.25 -8.41 11.15
C LEU A 68 11.83 -9.79 11.70
N LEU A 69 12.69 -10.42 12.52
CA LEU A 69 12.38 -11.68 13.21
C LEU A 69 11.24 -11.50 14.22
N THR A 70 11.22 -10.43 15.01
CA THR A 70 10.12 -10.10 15.94
C THR A 70 8.79 -9.94 15.21
N LEU A 71 8.78 -9.17 14.11
CA LEU A 71 7.60 -8.98 13.26
C LEU A 71 7.09 -10.30 12.66
N ARG A 72 7.97 -11.23 12.28
CA ARG A 72 7.59 -12.59 11.87
C ARG A 72 7.01 -13.40 13.02
N GLN A 73 7.64 -13.38 14.20
CA GLN A 73 7.18 -14.13 15.38
C GLN A 73 5.81 -13.67 15.90
N ARG A 74 5.51 -12.36 15.85
CA ARG A 74 4.17 -11.84 16.17
C ARG A 74 3.14 -12.13 15.08
N GLY A 75 3.58 -12.49 13.87
CA GLY A 75 2.74 -12.82 12.72
C GLY A 75 2.32 -11.63 11.87
N CYS A 76 3.06 -10.52 11.91
CA CYS A 76 2.73 -9.28 11.20
C CYS A 76 2.84 -9.41 9.67
N PHE A 77 3.65 -10.35 9.17
CA PHE A 77 3.84 -10.61 7.74
C PHE A 77 2.74 -11.51 7.19
N LEU A 78 1.78 -10.92 6.46
CA LEU A 78 0.63 -11.64 5.89
C LEU A 78 0.62 -11.55 4.37
N ARG A 79 -0.04 -12.50 3.69
CA ARG A 79 -0.18 -12.45 2.23
C ARG A 79 -1.26 -11.44 1.85
N ASP A 80 -1.12 -10.77 0.72
CA ASP A 80 -2.07 -9.75 0.27
C ASP A 80 -2.99 -10.31 -0.81
N LEU A 81 -4.31 -10.10 -0.66
CA LEU A 81 -5.34 -10.50 -1.62
C LEU A 81 -5.52 -9.38 -2.66
N VAL A 82 -4.69 -9.40 -3.70
CA VAL A 82 -4.56 -8.30 -4.67
C VAL A 82 -5.33 -8.60 -5.97
N LYS A 83 -5.77 -7.55 -6.67
CA LYS A 83 -6.51 -7.70 -7.93
C LYS A 83 -5.58 -7.56 -9.12
N VAL A 84 -5.42 -8.63 -9.90
CA VAL A 84 -4.52 -8.70 -11.07
C VAL A 84 -5.30 -9.18 -12.29
N ARG A 85 -5.43 -8.31 -13.31
CA ARG A 85 -6.25 -8.55 -14.52
C ARG A 85 -7.68 -8.99 -14.15
N ASP A 86 -8.29 -8.27 -13.21
CA ASP A 86 -9.65 -8.48 -12.74
C ASP A 86 -9.93 -9.81 -12.03
N ARG A 87 -8.89 -10.61 -11.74
CA ARG A 87 -8.93 -11.77 -10.84
C ARG A 87 -8.25 -11.43 -9.51
N ASP A 88 -8.83 -11.86 -8.40
CA ASP A 88 -8.18 -11.81 -7.09
C ASP A 88 -7.14 -12.93 -6.96
N VAL A 89 -5.96 -12.61 -6.45
CA VAL A 89 -4.83 -13.54 -6.28
C VAL A 89 -4.07 -13.21 -5.00
N PHE A 90 -3.56 -14.24 -4.31
CA PHE A 90 -2.60 -14.01 -3.22
C PHE A 90 -1.20 -13.74 -3.75
N THR A 91 -0.53 -12.77 -3.15
CA THR A 91 0.90 -12.51 -3.38
C THR A 91 1.75 -13.72 -2.97
N ALA A 92 2.87 -13.96 -3.66
CA ALA A 92 3.80 -15.04 -3.29
C ALA A 92 4.58 -14.71 -2.01
N VAL A 93 4.96 -13.44 -1.86
CA VAL A 93 5.55 -12.89 -0.62
C VAL A 93 4.46 -12.46 0.37
N SER A 94 4.74 -12.61 1.66
CA SER A 94 3.99 -11.98 2.76
C SER A 94 4.58 -10.60 3.06
N ARG A 95 3.77 -9.66 3.56
CA ARG A 95 4.16 -8.26 3.76
C ARG A 95 3.59 -7.63 5.02
N VAL A 96 4.19 -6.48 5.37
CA VAL A 96 3.60 -5.47 6.27
C VAL A 96 4.12 -4.08 5.86
N LEU A 97 3.28 -3.05 5.95
CA LEU A 97 3.67 -1.67 5.68
C LEU A 97 3.96 -0.95 7.00
N LEU A 98 5.14 -0.36 7.14
CA LEU A 98 5.49 0.57 8.21
C LEU A 98 5.72 1.97 7.63
N GLY A 99 5.61 3.02 8.44
CA GLY A 99 5.94 4.37 7.99
C GLY A 99 5.41 5.48 8.87
N GLN A 100 5.27 6.66 8.27
CA GLN A 100 4.64 7.82 8.90
C GLN A 100 3.21 7.48 9.40
N PRO A 101 2.80 7.98 10.59
CA PRO A 101 1.44 7.80 11.08
C PRO A 101 0.43 8.40 10.10
N GLY A 102 -0.69 7.70 9.85
CA GLY A 102 -1.74 8.18 8.96
C GLY A 102 -1.45 8.08 7.46
N THR A 103 -0.27 7.61 7.05
CA THR A 103 0.07 7.41 5.63
C THR A 103 -0.43 6.05 5.12
N THR A 104 -0.72 5.97 3.82
CA THR A 104 -1.09 4.72 3.14
C THR A 104 -0.25 4.53 1.87
N TYR A 105 -0.11 3.28 1.43
CA TYR A 105 0.58 2.91 0.19
C TYR A 105 -0.30 1.99 -0.65
N ARG A 106 -0.63 2.39 -1.89
CA ARG A 106 -1.48 1.61 -2.80
C ARG A 106 -0.68 0.96 -3.92
N TYR A 107 -0.92 -0.34 -4.14
CA TYR A 107 -0.39 -1.09 -5.27
C TYR A 107 -1.39 -2.22 -5.63
N LEU A 108 -1.48 -2.64 -6.90
CA LEU A 108 -2.38 -3.71 -7.36
C LEU A 108 -3.82 -3.61 -6.81
N ASP A 109 -4.39 -2.41 -6.94
CA ASP A 109 -5.72 -2.00 -6.45
C ASP A 109 -5.94 -2.11 -4.92
N THR A 110 -4.88 -2.36 -4.14
CA THR A 110 -4.94 -2.61 -2.70
C THR A 110 -4.22 -1.51 -1.94
N ARG A 111 -4.89 -0.84 -0.99
CA ARG A 111 -4.32 0.21 -0.14
C ARG A 111 -3.87 -0.38 1.18
N LEU A 112 -2.55 -0.47 1.38
CA LEU A 112 -1.95 -0.84 2.67
C LEU A 112 -1.90 0.39 3.59
N PHE A 113 -2.23 0.18 4.87
CA PHE A 113 -2.18 1.19 5.92
C PHE A 113 -0.91 1.01 6.77
N THR A 114 -0.25 2.10 7.18
CA THR A 114 1.01 1.99 7.95
C THR A 114 0.75 1.48 9.36
N ILE A 115 1.53 0.49 9.82
CA ILE A 115 1.90 0.44 11.23
C ILE A 115 2.81 1.67 11.46
N PRO A 116 2.42 2.62 12.33
CA PRO A 116 3.24 3.81 12.55
C PRO A 116 4.60 3.43 13.13
N TRP A 117 5.64 4.07 12.62
CA TRP A 117 6.95 3.98 13.25
C TRP A 117 7.03 4.78 14.56
N HIS A 118 8.02 4.48 15.39
CA HIS A 118 8.24 5.19 16.66
C HIS A 118 9.58 5.94 16.64
N ALA A 119 9.49 7.27 16.65
CA ALA A 119 10.57 8.15 17.12
C ALA A 119 10.46 8.32 18.65
N ASP A 120 11.56 8.71 19.32
CA ASP A 120 11.69 8.65 20.78
C ASP A 120 10.64 9.43 21.60
N ASP A 121 10.02 10.46 21.02
CA ASP A 121 8.99 11.28 21.69
C ASP A 121 7.56 10.69 21.60
N GLN A 122 7.31 9.69 20.74
CA GLN A 122 5.98 9.12 20.48
C GLN A 122 5.55 8.11 21.56
N ARG A 123 5.33 8.58 22.80
CA ARG A 123 4.84 7.77 23.93
C ARG A 123 3.34 7.47 23.86
N GLY A 124 2.92 6.79 22.80
CA GLY A 124 1.57 6.21 22.64
C GLY A 124 1.63 4.70 22.46
N THR A 125 0.98 3.95 23.34
CA THR A 125 0.93 2.47 23.29
C THR A 125 -0.09 1.98 22.27
N CYS A 126 0.12 2.30 20.98
CA CYS A 126 -0.67 1.76 19.88
C CYS A 126 -0.32 0.29 19.57
N CYS A 127 0.84 -0.17 19.99
CA CYS A 127 1.30 -1.56 19.93
C CYS A 127 2.04 -1.94 21.22
N ASP A 128 2.46 -3.20 21.35
CA ASP A 128 3.26 -3.66 22.49
C ASP A 128 4.75 -3.26 22.39
N PRO A 129 5.53 -3.35 23.50
CA PRO A 129 6.90 -2.84 23.53
C PRO A 129 7.87 -3.47 22.51
N ASP A 130 7.74 -4.76 22.21
CA ASP A 130 8.66 -5.44 21.28
C ASP A 130 8.38 -5.00 19.84
N LEU A 131 7.09 -4.89 19.49
CA LEU A 131 6.66 -4.36 18.20
C LEU A 131 7.02 -2.88 18.06
N SER A 132 6.91 -2.09 19.13
CA SER A 132 7.33 -0.68 19.14
C SER A 132 8.84 -0.54 18.93
N ALA A 133 9.66 -1.38 19.57
CA ALA A 133 11.10 -1.44 19.36
C ALA A 133 11.49 -1.88 17.93
N ALA A 134 10.79 -2.88 17.38
CA ALA A 134 10.97 -3.31 15.99
C ALA A 134 10.65 -2.18 14.98
N CYS A 135 9.55 -1.46 15.21
CA CYS A 135 9.17 -0.30 14.41
C CYS A 135 10.16 0.87 14.55
N LYS A 136 10.79 1.06 15.72
CA LYS A 136 11.88 2.04 15.91
C LYS A 136 13.14 1.66 15.12
N ALA A 137 13.59 0.40 15.17
CA ALA A 137 14.78 -0.04 14.44
C ALA A 137 14.64 0.17 12.91
N LEU A 138 13.44 -0.04 12.38
CA LEU A 138 13.13 0.19 10.96
C LEU A 138 12.97 1.69 10.60
N TRP A 139 12.66 2.55 11.58
CA TRP A 139 12.77 4.01 11.41
C TRP A 139 14.23 4.47 11.41
N GLU A 140 15.09 3.92 12.27
CA GLU A 140 16.53 4.24 12.24
C GLU A 140 17.19 3.81 10.93
N LEU A 141 16.78 2.66 10.35
CA LEU A 141 17.14 2.25 8.98
C LEU A 141 16.64 3.25 7.93
N ASN A 142 15.43 3.80 8.09
CA ASN A 142 14.91 4.85 7.21
C ASN A 142 15.75 6.13 7.30
N CYS A 143 16.16 6.54 8.51
CA CYS A 143 17.06 7.67 8.73
C CYS A 143 18.42 7.46 8.05
N PHE A 144 19.02 6.27 8.19
CA PHE A 144 20.24 5.90 7.48
C PHE A 144 20.09 6.02 5.95
N PHE A 145 18.98 5.53 5.38
CA PHE A 145 18.72 5.64 3.95
C PHE A 145 18.49 7.08 3.47
N CYS A 146 17.76 7.91 4.22
CA CYS A 146 17.64 9.34 3.94
C CYS A 146 19.02 10.03 3.92
N SER A 147 19.93 9.66 4.84
CA SER A 147 21.29 10.20 4.88
C SER A 147 22.17 9.73 3.70
N ASP A 148 22.25 8.43 3.39
CA ASP A 148 23.10 7.94 2.29
C ASP A 148 22.66 8.47 0.91
N VAL A 149 21.35 8.68 0.71
CA VAL A 149 20.82 9.39 -0.47
C VAL A 149 21.18 10.88 -0.39
N GLY A 150 20.89 11.55 0.73
CA GLY A 150 21.11 12.99 0.89
C GLY A 150 22.57 13.46 0.77
N HIS A 151 23.54 12.60 1.08
CA HIS A 151 24.96 12.90 0.92
C HIS A 151 25.45 12.85 -0.54
N ARG A 152 24.71 12.22 -1.47
CA ARG A 152 25.14 12.02 -2.86
C ARG A 152 24.77 13.18 -3.79
N LYS A 153 25.64 14.21 -3.83
CA LYS A 153 25.79 15.06 -5.03
C LYS A 153 26.71 14.37 -6.05
N GLU A 154 26.64 14.78 -7.32
CA GLU A 154 27.00 14.00 -8.52
C GLU A 154 28.46 13.48 -8.63
N GLY A 155 29.39 13.88 -7.76
CA GLY A 155 30.83 13.66 -7.92
C GLY A 155 31.38 12.27 -7.56
N ASP A 156 30.75 11.51 -6.65
CA ASP A 156 31.39 10.33 -6.03
C ASP A 156 31.01 8.96 -6.63
N VAL A 157 30.12 8.92 -7.63
CA VAL A 157 29.68 7.65 -8.28
C VAL A 157 30.87 6.85 -8.82
N PHE A 158 31.86 7.52 -9.43
CA PHE A 158 32.96 6.89 -10.18
C PHE A 158 34.18 6.48 -9.34
N LYS A 159 34.27 6.86 -8.05
CA LYS A 159 35.46 6.56 -7.23
C LYS A 159 35.33 5.29 -6.39
N GLN A 160 34.11 4.97 -5.94
CA GLN A 160 33.92 3.94 -4.92
C GLN A 160 33.89 2.52 -5.51
N CYS A 161 33.15 2.27 -6.59
CA CYS A 161 33.03 0.94 -7.21
C CYS A 161 34.39 0.33 -7.56
N ARG A 162 35.30 1.14 -8.11
CA ARG A 162 36.67 0.73 -8.46
C ARG A 162 37.53 0.37 -7.23
N LYS A 163 37.22 0.90 -6.05
CA LYS A 163 38.00 0.66 -4.82
C LYS A 163 37.49 -0.57 -4.06
N GLU A 164 36.18 -0.74 -3.99
CA GLU A 164 35.54 -1.86 -3.28
C GLU A 164 35.70 -3.20 -4.04
N LEU A 165 35.64 -3.20 -5.37
CA LEU A 165 35.79 -4.43 -6.16
C LEU A 165 37.24 -4.96 -6.19
N VAL A 166 38.24 -4.07 -6.16
CA VAL A 166 39.67 -4.46 -6.15
C VAL A 166 40.09 -5.01 -4.78
N GLY A 167 39.56 -4.44 -3.68
CA GLY A 167 39.85 -4.92 -2.32
C GLY A 167 39.41 -6.36 -2.03
N ALA A 168 38.51 -6.93 -2.85
CA ALA A 168 38.09 -8.32 -2.74
C ALA A 168 39.11 -9.34 -3.31
N ILE A 169 40.09 -8.89 -4.11
CA ILE A 169 41.08 -9.76 -4.77
C ILE A 169 42.38 -9.87 -3.95
N GLU A 170 42.78 -8.79 -3.26
CA GLU A 170 44.04 -8.71 -2.52
C GLU A 170 43.90 -9.15 -1.04
N SER A 171 43.51 -10.42 -0.81
CA SER A 171 43.41 -11.02 0.53
C SER A 171 44.02 -12.42 0.66
N LYS A 172 45.23 -12.62 0.11
CA LYS A 172 46.11 -13.74 0.47
C LYS A 172 47.44 -13.22 1.03
N PRO A 173 47.88 -13.63 2.24
CA PRO A 173 49.15 -13.19 2.78
C PRO A 173 50.32 -13.88 2.07
N SER A 174 51.18 -13.10 1.43
CA SER A 174 52.48 -13.58 0.92
C SER A 174 53.44 -13.81 2.09
N VAL A 175 53.80 -15.06 2.35
CA VAL A 175 54.92 -15.39 3.25
C VAL A 175 56.23 -15.20 2.48
N GLU A 176 57.16 -14.43 3.07
CA GLU A 176 58.47 -14.17 2.48
C GLU A 176 59.34 -15.44 2.44
N GLY A 177 60.19 -15.56 1.41
CA GLY A 177 61.06 -16.71 1.21
C GLY A 177 62.14 -16.45 0.16
N ASP A 178 63.23 -15.80 0.57
CA ASP A 178 64.41 -15.58 -0.28
C ASP A 178 65.06 -16.90 -0.72
N THR A 179 65.39 -17.04 -2.00
CA THR A 179 66.65 -17.69 -2.43
C THR A 179 67.01 -17.37 -3.89
N GLU A 180 68.31 -17.21 -4.18
CA GLU A 180 68.82 -16.92 -5.53
C GLU A 180 69.05 -18.19 -6.38
N SER A 181 68.50 -18.23 -7.60
CA SER A 181 69.16 -18.69 -8.86
C SER A 181 68.16 -18.51 -10.02
N LYS A 182 68.43 -17.94 -11.20
CA LYS A 182 69.59 -17.90 -12.12
C LYS A 182 69.59 -19.05 -13.14
N ASP A 183 69.79 -18.70 -14.42
CA ASP A 183 69.87 -19.54 -15.62
C ASP A 183 68.52 -20.22 -16.03
N SER A 184 68.12 -20.41 -17.30
CA SER A 184 68.66 -19.94 -18.59
C SER A 184 67.66 -20.11 -19.77
N GLU A 185 67.99 -19.48 -20.90
CA GLU A 185 67.63 -19.82 -22.30
C GLU A 185 66.18 -19.71 -22.84
N GLU A 186 66.05 -18.82 -23.84
CA GLU A 186 64.97 -18.72 -24.82
C GLU A 186 64.98 -19.90 -25.81
N SER A 187 63.81 -20.39 -26.22
CA SER A 187 63.66 -21.11 -27.50
C SER A 187 62.24 -20.98 -28.08
N LYS A 188 62.17 -20.97 -29.42
CA LYS A 188 60.97 -20.64 -30.22
C LYS A 188 60.25 -21.90 -30.74
N PRO A 189 58.96 -21.79 -31.13
CA PRO A 189 58.12 -22.96 -31.40
C PRO A 189 58.43 -23.64 -32.74
N SER A 190 57.99 -24.89 -32.84
CA SER A 190 57.82 -25.63 -34.09
C SER A 190 56.34 -25.93 -34.28
N ASP A 191 55.82 -25.46 -35.40
CA ASP A 191 54.48 -25.72 -35.93
C ASP A 191 54.51 -27.04 -36.73
N ASP A 192 53.50 -27.90 -36.58
CA ASP A 192 53.22 -28.98 -37.54
C ASP A 192 51.73 -29.38 -37.48
N GLY A 193 51.17 -29.75 -38.63
CA GLY A 193 49.73 -29.89 -38.83
C GLY A 193 49.21 -31.33 -38.76
N GLY A 194 47.93 -31.47 -38.40
CA GLY A 194 47.19 -32.73 -38.48
C GLY A 194 45.73 -32.46 -38.80
N ASP A 195 45.29 -32.84 -40.00
CA ASP A 195 43.95 -32.57 -40.53
C ASP A 195 43.07 -33.84 -40.48
N SER A 196 41.76 -33.63 -40.28
CA SER A 196 40.67 -34.59 -40.51
C SER A 196 40.62 -35.82 -39.57
N GLU A 197 39.47 -36.51 -39.40
CA GLU A 197 38.21 -36.43 -40.14
C GLU A 197 36.96 -36.64 -39.27
N SER A 198 35.81 -36.31 -39.87
CA SER A 198 34.41 -36.42 -39.43
C SER A 198 33.98 -37.49 -38.40
N LYS A 199 32.92 -37.13 -37.65
CA LYS A 199 31.79 -38.03 -37.39
C LYS A 199 30.49 -37.26 -37.17
N GLN A 200 29.55 -37.43 -38.10
CA GLN A 200 28.15 -37.05 -37.91
C GLN A 200 27.41 -38.14 -37.14
N SER A 201 26.32 -37.76 -36.47
CA SER A 201 25.24 -38.67 -36.06
C SER A 201 23.92 -37.92 -36.25
N GLU A 202 22.99 -38.54 -36.98
CA GLU A 202 21.80 -37.88 -37.50
C GLU A 202 20.65 -37.79 -36.48
N GLU A 203 19.77 -36.82 -36.76
CA GLU A 203 18.31 -36.83 -36.57
C GLU A 203 17.69 -37.39 -35.27
N GLY A 204 17.02 -36.48 -34.57
CA GLY A 204 16.03 -36.77 -33.52
C GLY A 204 14.88 -35.76 -33.60
N GLU A 205 14.22 -35.67 -34.75
CA GLU A 205 13.07 -34.76 -34.92
C GLU A 205 11.91 -35.16 -33.99
N THR A 206 11.50 -34.22 -33.12
CA THR A 206 10.22 -34.27 -32.41
C THR A 206 9.56 -32.89 -32.50
N GLU A 207 8.41 -32.80 -33.17
CA GLU A 207 7.62 -31.57 -33.27
C GLU A 207 7.18 -31.07 -31.88
N SER A 208 7.85 -30.05 -31.34
CA SER A 208 7.37 -29.33 -30.16
C SER A 208 6.35 -28.25 -30.58
N LYS A 209 5.07 -28.63 -30.66
CA LYS A 209 3.97 -27.65 -30.68
C LYS A 209 3.71 -27.12 -29.25
N HIS A 210 3.11 -25.92 -29.17
CA HIS A 210 2.98 -25.08 -27.95
C HIS A 210 4.31 -24.38 -27.56
N SER A 211 4.33 -23.15 -27.06
CA SER A 211 3.44 -22.57 -26.02
C SER A 211 2.67 -21.29 -26.43
N GLU A 212 1.49 -21.46 -27.01
CA GLU A 212 0.41 -20.45 -26.92
C GLU A 212 -0.42 -20.70 -25.65
N ASP A 213 0.14 -20.39 -24.48
CA ASP A 213 -0.55 -20.48 -23.18
C ASP A 213 -0.28 -19.23 -22.34
N TRP A 214 -1.30 -18.41 -22.11
CA TRP A 214 -1.28 -17.32 -21.12
C TRP A 214 -2.27 -17.56 -19.98
N ASP A 215 -2.66 -18.82 -19.80
CA ASP A 215 -3.81 -19.20 -18.98
C ASP A 215 -3.45 -19.57 -17.54
N ILE A 216 -4.31 -19.08 -16.66
CA ILE A 216 -4.45 -19.60 -15.30
C ILE A 216 -5.63 -20.57 -15.36
N GLU A 217 -5.38 -21.78 -15.88
CA GLU A 217 -6.21 -22.96 -15.64
C GLU A 217 -5.80 -23.57 -14.29
N SER A 218 -6.52 -23.20 -13.22
CA SER A 218 -6.61 -24.05 -12.03
C SER A 218 -7.78 -25.01 -12.25
N LYS A 219 -7.49 -26.24 -12.69
CA LYS A 219 -8.54 -27.25 -12.95
C LYS A 219 -9.14 -27.78 -11.65
N HIS A 220 -10.24 -27.16 -11.23
CA HIS A 220 -11.28 -27.84 -10.47
C HIS A 220 -12.57 -27.80 -11.31
N SER A 221 -12.97 -28.98 -11.80
CA SER A 221 -14.18 -29.18 -12.59
C SER A 221 -15.38 -29.35 -11.66
N GLU A 222 -16.30 -28.40 -11.69
CA GLU A 222 -17.66 -28.61 -11.20
C GLU A 222 -18.45 -29.42 -12.25
N GLU A 223 -18.84 -30.65 -11.90
CA GLU A 223 -19.92 -31.37 -12.59
C GLU A 223 -21.04 -31.67 -11.60
N GLU A 224 -22.19 -31.02 -11.78
CA GLU A 224 -23.43 -31.42 -11.11
C GLU A 224 -24.09 -32.58 -11.89
N GLY A 225 -24.20 -33.75 -11.26
CA GLY A 225 -24.86 -34.93 -11.83
C GLY A 225 -25.31 -35.91 -10.72
N PRO A 226 -26.60 -36.25 -10.60
CA PRO A 226 -27.12 -36.82 -9.34
C PRO A 226 -27.14 -38.36 -9.29
N SER A 227 -26.86 -38.95 -8.11
CA SER A 227 -27.80 -39.87 -7.43
C SER A 227 -27.29 -40.51 -6.12
N SER A 228 -28.26 -40.94 -5.29
CA SER A 228 -28.22 -42.03 -4.28
C SER A 228 -27.14 -42.09 -3.18
N LYS A 229 -27.62 -41.80 -1.96
CA LYS A 229 -27.39 -42.55 -0.69
C LYS A 229 -26.48 -43.79 -0.72
N GLN A 230 -25.52 -43.90 0.21
CA GLN A 230 -25.55 -44.90 1.29
C GLN A 230 -24.53 -44.64 2.41
N ASP A 231 -24.63 -45.41 3.51
CA ASP A 231 -24.06 -45.15 4.84
C ASP A 231 -22.73 -45.90 5.14
N ALA A 232 -21.79 -45.25 5.84
CA ALA A 232 -20.83 -45.78 6.84
C ALA A 232 -19.91 -44.62 7.32
N ALA A 233 -19.68 -44.27 8.59
CA ALA A 233 -19.60 -44.97 9.89
C ALA A 233 -18.31 -45.81 10.08
N TRP A 234 -17.56 -45.61 11.19
CA TRP A 234 -16.35 -46.40 11.48
C TRP A 234 -15.17 -45.68 12.19
N GLU A 235 -15.13 -45.62 13.54
CA GLU A 235 -13.97 -45.39 14.47
C GLU A 235 -12.76 -44.50 14.07
N SER A 236 -12.36 -43.45 14.81
CA SER A 236 -11.97 -43.35 16.26
C SER A 236 -10.79 -44.21 16.73
N ARG A 237 -9.80 -43.54 17.35
CA ARG A 237 -8.94 -44.12 18.41
C ARG A 237 -8.76 -43.13 19.55
N HIS A 238 -9.16 -43.54 20.75
CA HIS A 238 -8.92 -42.81 22.00
C HIS A 238 -7.46 -42.93 22.45
N SER A 239 -7.03 -41.97 23.27
CA SER A 239 -6.45 -42.27 24.58
C SER A 239 -6.73 -41.08 25.50
N ASP A 240 -7.32 -41.35 26.66
CA ASP A 240 -7.93 -40.36 27.55
C ASP A 240 -7.01 -40.00 28.73
N GLU A 241 -7.20 -38.81 29.32
CA GLU A 241 -7.16 -38.70 30.78
C GLU A 241 -8.17 -37.65 31.31
N MET A 242 -8.54 -37.78 32.57
CA MET A 242 -9.77 -37.22 33.17
C MET A 242 -9.63 -35.80 33.75
N GLY A 243 -10.73 -35.04 33.74
CA GLY A 243 -10.79 -33.70 34.34
C GLY A 243 -12.19 -33.08 34.48
N ASP A 244 -13.23 -33.90 34.75
CA ASP A 244 -14.62 -33.42 34.84
C ASP A 244 -14.92 -32.65 36.15
N MET A 245 -15.47 -31.44 36.04
CA MET A 245 -16.37 -30.82 37.05
C MET A 245 -17.24 -29.68 36.47
N LYS A 246 -18.48 -30.01 36.11
CA LYS A 246 -19.68 -29.13 36.10
C LYS A 246 -20.92 -30.02 36.40
N PRO A 247 -22.13 -29.51 36.73
CA PRO A 247 -22.64 -28.16 36.47
C PRO A 247 -23.41 -27.50 37.64
N LYS A 248 -23.91 -26.27 37.41
CA LYS A 248 -25.29 -25.91 37.75
C LYS A 248 -25.79 -24.67 36.99
N GLN A 249 -26.88 -24.82 36.25
CA GLN A 249 -27.79 -23.72 35.91
C GLN A 249 -28.82 -23.56 37.04
N THR A 250 -29.44 -22.40 37.15
CA THR A 250 -30.80 -22.22 37.71
C THR A 250 -31.42 -20.99 37.05
N GLU A 251 -32.70 -21.08 36.67
CA GLU A 251 -33.41 -20.05 35.91
C GLU A 251 -34.37 -19.19 36.77
N LEU A 252 -35.06 -18.25 36.09
CA LEU A 252 -36.31 -17.57 36.45
C LEU A 252 -36.31 -16.55 37.61
N GLY A 253 -37.01 -15.41 37.39
CA GLY A 253 -37.56 -14.64 38.51
C GLY A 253 -37.71 -13.11 38.36
N SER A 254 -38.43 -12.59 37.36
CA SER A 254 -39.01 -11.24 37.47
C SER A 254 -40.18 -11.24 38.45
N PRO A 255 -40.44 -10.13 39.18
CA PRO A 255 -41.73 -9.46 38.96
C PRO A 255 -41.69 -7.93 39.02
N THR A 256 -42.85 -7.34 38.72
CA THR A 256 -43.09 -5.90 38.51
C THR A 256 -43.33 -5.07 39.78
N GLY A 257 -42.82 -3.82 39.79
CA GLY A 257 -43.72 -2.67 39.61
C GLY A 257 -44.02 -1.68 40.77
N SER A 258 -44.43 -0.48 40.33
CA SER A 258 -45.16 0.61 41.02
C SER A 258 -44.36 1.76 41.66
N LYS A 259 -45.02 2.94 41.69
CA LYS A 259 -44.50 4.30 41.94
C LYS A 259 -44.91 4.79 43.35
N GLN A 260 -44.23 5.83 43.89
CA GLN A 260 -44.87 7.14 44.17
C GLN A 260 -43.89 8.25 44.64
N HIS A 261 -44.42 9.48 44.76
CA HIS A 261 -43.71 10.75 45.01
C HIS A 261 -43.64 11.13 46.51
N SER A 262 -42.77 12.09 46.85
CA SER A 262 -43.05 13.12 47.87
C SER A 262 -42.28 14.42 47.61
N GLU A 263 -42.90 15.59 47.80
CA GLU A 263 -42.32 16.92 47.54
C GLU A 263 -41.97 17.72 48.83
N GLY A 264 -41.05 18.68 48.69
CA GLY A 264 -41.10 19.98 49.41
C GLY A 264 -40.15 20.20 50.60
N LYS A 265 -39.90 21.45 51.04
CA LYS A 265 -40.30 22.77 50.46
C LYS A 265 -39.56 23.96 51.12
N HIS A 266 -39.21 24.99 50.32
CA HIS A 266 -38.96 26.45 50.63
C HIS A 266 -38.09 26.87 51.85
N THR A 267 -37.36 28.00 51.85
CA THR A 267 -37.71 29.43 51.58
C THR A 267 -36.52 30.23 51.02
N GLY A 268 -36.61 31.48 50.52
CA GLY A 268 -37.76 32.37 50.22
C GLY A 268 -37.37 33.88 50.21
N TRP A 269 -38.11 34.72 49.46
CA TRP A 269 -37.98 36.21 49.31
C TRP A 269 -36.78 36.73 48.48
N LYS A 270 -36.80 37.87 47.73
CA LYS A 270 -37.80 38.83 47.16
C LYS A 270 -37.01 39.84 46.22
N HIS A 271 -37.53 40.78 45.39
CA HIS A 271 -38.89 41.27 45.07
C HIS A 271 -39.01 41.77 43.58
N ARG A 272 -39.63 42.95 43.33
CA ARG A 272 -39.78 43.73 42.06
C ARG A 272 -40.06 45.24 42.43
N PRO A 273 -40.40 46.26 41.57
CA PRO A 273 -41.31 46.27 40.41
C PRO A 273 -40.73 46.83 39.08
N ALA A 274 -41.31 47.89 38.46
CA ALA A 274 -41.10 48.28 37.04
C ALA A 274 -41.61 49.71 36.67
N GLY A 275 -41.25 50.19 35.46
CA GLY A 275 -41.71 51.41 34.74
C GLY A 275 -40.80 51.65 33.50
N SER A 276 -41.24 51.88 32.25
CA SER A 276 -42.10 52.93 31.64
C SER A 276 -41.34 54.25 31.37
N THR A 277 -41.39 54.96 30.22
CA THR A 277 -42.14 54.82 28.93
C THR A 277 -41.55 55.78 27.85
N GLU A 278 -41.88 55.58 26.54
CA GLU A 278 -42.10 56.62 25.48
C GLU A 278 -40.93 57.58 25.04
N THR A 279 -40.87 58.28 23.87
CA THR A 279 -41.35 58.15 22.45
C THR A 279 -40.67 59.21 21.53
N GLU A 280 -40.53 58.94 20.21
CA GLU A 280 -40.55 59.93 19.06
C GLU A 280 -39.47 61.06 18.97
N THR A 281 -39.17 61.77 17.84
CA THR A 281 -39.42 61.68 16.36
C THR A 281 -38.45 62.57 15.55
N THR A 282 -38.14 62.18 14.29
CA THR A 282 -37.73 63.03 13.11
C THR A 282 -36.48 63.94 13.16
N GLY A 283 -35.76 64.19 12.05
CA GLY A 283 -35.86 63.65 10.67
C GLY A 283 -35.08 64.46 9.60
N LEU A 284 -35.26 64.07 8.32
CA LEU A 284 -34.84 64.73 7.05
C LEU A 284 -33.34 64.72 6.65
N GLY A 285 -33.08 64.42 5.36
CA GLY A 285 -31.83 64.66 4.61
C GLY A 285 -32.02 65.79 3.57
N PRO A 286 -31.45 65.76 2.34
CA PRO A 286 -30.56 64.75 1.70
C PRO A 286 -29.31 65.34 0.96
N GLN A 287 -28.45 64.51 0.33
CA GLN A 287 -28.10 64.56 -1.11
C GLN A 287 -26.96 63.59 -1.56
N GLU A 288 -27.21 62.93 -2.70
CA GLU A 288 -26.34 62.59 -3.85
C GLU A 288 -24.98 61.83 -3.77
N LYS A 289 -24.84 60.91 -4.75
CA LYS A 289 -23.64 60.25 -5.32
C LYS A 289 -23.21 61.02 -6.62
N PRO A 290 -22.14 60.70 -7.42
CA PRO A 290 -21.34 59.46 -7.42
C PRO A 290 -19.81 59.53 -7.71
N VAL A 291 -19.18 58.38 -7.44
CA VAL A 291 -18.06 57.67 -8.12
C VAL A 291 -17.40 58.32 -9.37
N ALA A 292 -16.07 58.24 -9.41
CA ALA A 292 -15.27 58.07 -10.64
C ALA A 292 -14.03 57.19 -10.38
N GLU A 293 -13.70 56.27 -11.29
CA GLU A 293 -12.51 55.40 -11.27
C GLU A 293 -11.45 55.88 -12.29
N LEU A 294 -10.16 55.57 -12.12
CA LEU A 294 -9.23 55.25 -13.24
C LEU A 294 -7.79 54.79 -12.81
N LYS A 295 -7.57 53.47 -12.88
CA LYS A 295 -6.41 52.66 -13.35
C LYS A 295 -4.91 53.08 -13.18
N HIS A 296 -4.08 52.02 -13.14
CA HIS A 296 -2.60 51.94 -13.28
C HIS A 296 -1.80 52.38 -12.02
N SER A 297 -0.75 51.68 -11.56
CA SER A 297 0.36 51.03 -12.29
C SER A 297 0.94 49.76 -11.58
N LEU A 298 2.01 49.18 -12.14
CA LEU A 298 2.76 47.99 -11.68
C LEU A 298 3.94 48.34 -10.73
N SER A 299 4.62 47.28 -10.23
CA SER A 299 5.76 47.22 -9.28
C SER A 299 5.38 47.27 -7.79
N GLY A 300 6.10 46.61 -6.87
CA GLY A 300 7.21 45.64 -7.04
C GLY A 300 7.88 45.30 -5.68
N TYR A 301 8.81 44.33 -5.68
CA TYR A 301 9.74 43.99 -4.59
C TYR A 301 9.16 43.47 -3.25
N HIS A 302 9.13 42.15 -3.13
CA HIS A 302 9.95 41.36 -2.18
C HIS A 302 10.70 42.16 -1.09
N ILE A 303 10.22 42.07 0.15
CA ILE A 303 10.97 42.28 1.41
C ILE A 303 10.50 41.18 2.38
N GLU A 304 11.44 40.56 3.08
CA GLU A 304 11.22 39.65 4.22
C GLU A 304 11.10 40.49 5.50
N ASP A 305 10.44 40.00 6.56
CA ASP A 305 10.94 40.15 7.96
C ASP A 305 9.98 39.53 9.01
N GLU A 306 10.60 38.70 9.86
CA GLU A 306 10.42 38.48 11.31
C GLU A 306 9.02 38.39 11.97
N ASP A 307 8.75 37.24 12.60
CA ASP A 307 7.75 37.06 13.65
C ASP A 307 8.20 37.71 14.99
N GLU A 308 7.28 38.39 15.71
CA GLU A 308 7.38 38.51 17.18
C GLU A 308 6.06 38.08 17.85
N ASP A 309 6.22 37.33 18.94
CA ASP A 309 5.19 36.57 19.65
C ASP A 309 4.47 37.39 20.77
N GLN A 310 3.55 36.71 21.48
CA GLN A 310 3.03 37.01 22.85
C GLN A 310 1.77 37.90 22.96
N LEU A 311 0.76 37.59 23.80
CA LEU A 311 0.62 36.48 24.76
C LEU A 311 -0.85 36.20 25.20
N SER A 312 -1.05 34.99 25.76
CA SER A 312 -2.12 34.54 26.68
C SER A 312 -3.50 34.12 26.09
N GLY A 313 -4.09 33.03 26.63
CA GLY A 313 -5.44 32.57 26.23
C GLY A 313 -5.94 31.23 26.78
N GLN A 314 -5.08 30.21 26.96
CA GLN A 314 -5.36 28.87 27.54
C GLN A 314 -6.48 27.99 26.92
N GLY A 315 -6.09 26.80 26.42
CA GLY A 315 -6.72 25.57 26.94
C GLY A 315 -7.49 24.63 26.00
N CYS A 316 -6.85 24.06 24.97
CA CYS A 316 -7.24 22.73 24.44
C CYS A 316 -6.04 21.99 23.79
N SER A 317 -6.03 20.66 23.85
CA SER A 317 -4.86 19.83 23.53
C SER A 317 -4.71 19.51 22.04
N HIS A 318 -4.23 20.47 21.25
CA HIS A 318 -3.83 20.22 19.86
C HIS A 318 -2.50 19.48 19.79
N LEU A 319 -2.52 18.25 19.27
CA LEU A 319 -1.32 17.60 18.73
C LEU A 319 -0.88 18.39 17.49
N ASN A 320 0.36 18.88 17.48
CA ASN A 320 0.88 19.75 16.43
C ASN A 320 1.85 18.96 15.53
N PRO A 321 1.47 18.53 14.31
CA PRO A 321 2.23 17.58 13.49
C PRO A 321 3.44 18.19 12.75
N ALA A 322 4.08 19.21 13.34
CA ALA A 322 5.02 20.08 12.63
C ALA A 322 6.26 20.48 13.47
N LYS A 323 7.15 19.52 13.79
CA LYS A 323 8.61 19.76 14.01
C LYS A 323 9.51 18.50 14.16
N THR A 324 9.21 17.40 13.46
CA THR A 324 10.13 16.24 13.30
C THR A 324 10.38 15.91 11.82
N SER A 325 10.62 16.95 11.00
CA SER A 325 11.04 16.83 9.61
C SER A 325 12.52 17.17 9.50
N CYS A 326 13.34 16.25 8.96
CA CYS A 326 14.75 16.52 8.66
C CYS A 326 14.84 17.14 7.24
N PRO A 327 15.10 18.44 7.08
CA PRO A 327 15.07 19.08 5.76
C PRO A 327 16.25 18.60 4.91
N GLY A 328 15.99 17.69 3.98
CA GLY A 328 17.00 17.04 3.14
C GLY A 328 16.39 16.27 1.96
N PRO A 329 17.22 15.83 1.00
CA PRO A 329 16.74 15.18 -0.23
C PRO A 329 16.08 13.82 0.05
N ALA A 330 14.93 13.58 -0.59
CA ALA A 330 14.18 12.32 -0.55
C ALA A 330 13.91 11.75 0.87
N GLN A 331 12.97 12.37 1.58
CA GLN A 331 12.39 11.77 2.78
C GLN A 331 11.54 10.54 2.41
N PHE A 332 12.09 9.33 2.60
CA PHE A 332 11.31 8.10 2.59
C PHE A 332 10.22 8.18 3.68
N ASN A 333 8.95 8.01 3.31
CA ASN A 333 7.79 8.16 4.19
C ASN A 333 7.16 6.82 4.61
N VAL A 334 7.42 5.75 3.87
CA VAL A 334 7.01 4.37 4.21
C VAL A 334 8.11 3.37 3.88
N THR A 335 8.08 2.20 4.52
CA THR A 335 8.76 1.00 4.05
C THR A 335 7.76 -0.14 3.92
N LEU A 336 7.80 -0.81 2.76
CA LEU A 336 7.07 -2.04 2.52
C LEU A 336 8.01 -3.21 2.85
N LEU A 337 7.77 -3.86 3.98
CA LEU A 337 8.50 -5.07 4.34
C LEU A 337 7.96 -6.26 3.56
N ASN A 338 8.85 -7.15 3.15
CA ASN A 338 8.52 -8.39 2.46
C ASN A 338 9.19 -9.55 3.21
N TYR A 339 8.52 -10.70 3.27
CA TYR A 339 9.06 -11.97 3.75
C TYR A 339 8.62 -13.11 2.81
N MET A 340 9.51 -14.06 2.56
CA MET A 340 9.17 -15.31 1.87
C MET A 340 10.08 -16.45 2.31
N ASP A 341 9.51 -17.64 2.41
CA ASP A 341 10.22 -18.90 2.57
C ASP A 341 10.10 -19.73 1.27
N PRO A 342 11.18 -19.95 0.50
CA PRO A 342 11.13 -20.76 -0.72
C PRO A 342 10.70 -22.21 -0.47
N ALA A 343 11.04 -22.80 0.68
CA ALA A 343 10.69 -24.18 1.01
C ALA A 343 9.20 -24.34 1.36
N ALA A 344 8.56 -23.29 1.89
CA ALA A 344 7.12 -23.25 2.10
C ALA A 344 6.30 -22.95 0.83
N MET A 345 6.94 -22.53 -0.27
CA MET A 345 6.28 -22.06 -1.48
C MET A 345 6.33 -23.09 -2.62
N SER A 346 5.32 -23.94 -2.69
CA SER A 346 5.22 -25.07 -3.63
C SER A 346 5.28 -24.70 -5.12
N GLN A 347 4.89 -23.47 -5.50
CA GLN A 347 4.85 -23.00 -6.89
C GLN A 347 5.33 -21.55 -7.02
N LEU A 348 6.61 -21.37 -7.34
CA LEU A 348 7.16 -20.10 -7.84
C LEU A 348 7.29 -20.17 -9.37
N LYS A 349 7.05 -19.05 -10.06
CA LYS A 349 7.10 -19.00 -11.54
C LYS A 349 8.51 -18.71 -12.02
N GLU A 350 8.98 -19.44 -13.03
CA GLU A 350 10.24 -19.14 -13.72
C GLU A 350 10.19 -17.77 -14.41
N GLU A 351 11.33 -17.09 -14.45
CA GLU A 351 11.49 -15.83 -15.19
C GLU A 351 11.36 -16.07 -16.72
N PRO A 352 10.46 -15.36 -17.43
CA PRO A 352 9.98 -15.77 -18.75
C PRO A 352 10.80 -15.33 -19.97
N TYR A 353 11.81 -14.44 -19.86
CA TYR A 353 12.47 -13.86 -21.04
C TYR A 353 13.98 -14.10 -21.12
N TYR A 354 14.64 -14.15 -19.97
CA TYR A 354 16.09 -14.27 -19.83
C TYR A 354 16.50 -15.66 -19.31
N GLY A 355 15.61 -16.31 -18.53
CA GLY A 355 15.88 -17.58 -17.85
C GLY A 355 16.61 -17.41 -16.53
N MET A 356 16.43 -16.28 -15.84
CA MET A 356 17.10 -15.95 -14.56
C MET A 356 16.71 -16.84 -13.37
N GLY A 357 15.75 -17.76 -13.54
CA GLY A 357 15.23 -18.68 -12.52
C GLY A 357 13.92 -18.21 -11.87
N LYS A 358 13.54 -18.86 -10.77
CA LYS A 358 12.27 -18.64 -10.06
C LYS A 358 12.14 -17.22 -9.52
N MET A 359 11.00 -16.59 -9.75
CA MET A 359 10.66 -15.26 -9.24
C MET A 359 9.80 -15.37 -7.97
N ALA A 360 10.26 -14.73 -6.88
CA ALA A 360 9.45 -14.39 -5.72
C ALA A 360 8.52 -13.21 -6.01
N VAL A 361 9.00 -12.23 -6.82
CA VAL A 361 8.21 -11.11 -7.34
C VAL A 361 8.53 -10.94 -8.81
N GLY A 362 7.50 -10.94 -9.67
CA GLY A 362 7.66 -10.85 -11.12
C GLY A 362 8.09 -9.46 -11.62
N TRP A 363 8.36 -9.35 -12.92
CA TRP A 363 8.71 -8.09 -13.59
C TRP A 363 7.64 -7.01 -13.40
N HIS A 364 7.99 -5.95 -12.67
CA HIS A 364 7.09 -4.83 -12.37
C HIS A 364 7.86 -3.49 -12.33
N HIS A 365 7.08 -2.41 -12.25
CA HIS A 365 7.52 -1.12 -11.75
C HIS A 365 6.92 -0.95 -10.34
N ASP A 366 7.58 -0.26 -9.44
CA ASP A 366 6.96 0.18 -8.19
C ASP A 366 5.88 1.23 -8.49
N GLU A 367 4.65 0.95 -8.04
CA GLU A 367 3.49 1.82 -8.19
C GLU A 367 3.45 2.91 -7.10
N ASN A 368 2.64 3.95 -7.30
CA ASN A 368 2.32 4.97 -6.28
C ASN A 368 3.57 5.58 -5.57
N LEU A 369 4.57 5.94 -6.35
CA LEU A 369 5.75 6.68 -5.90
C LEU A 369 5.74 8.10 -6.46
N VAL A 370 6.29 9.05 -5.70
CA VAL A 370 6.55 10.41 -6.18
C VAL A 370 7.48 10.34 -7.39
N SER A 371 7.20 11.13 -8.43
CA SER A 371 7.97 11.10 -9.68
C SER A 371 9.46 11.40 -9.45
N LEU A 372 10.33 10.54 -10.00
CA LEU A 372 11.80 10.57 -9.82
C LEU A 372 12.29 10.39 -8.38
N SER A 373 11.42 9.91 -7.46
CA SER A 373 11.87 9.53 -6.12
C SER A 373 12.68 8.24 -6.13
N PRO A 374 13.69 8.11 -5.24
CA PRO A 374 14.43 6.87 -5.09
C PRO A 374 13.62 5.80 -4.35
N VAL A 375 14.07 4.56 -4.48
CA VAL A 375 13.68 3.43 -3.64
C VAL A 375 14.97 2.84 -3.04
N ALA A 376 14.99 2.66 -1.71
CA ALA A 376 16.13 2.04 -1.01
C ALA A 376 15.68 0.71 -0.37
N VAL A 377 16.48 -0.35 -0.53
CA VAL A 377 16.12 -1.70 -0.11
C VAL A 377 17.22 -2.33 0.71
N TYR A 378 16.92 -2.66 1.96
CA TYR A 378 17.71 -3.56 2.78
C TYR A 378 17.32 -5.02 2.51
N SER A 379 18.29 -5.89 2.31
CA SER A 379 18.12 -7.32 2.05
C SER A 379 18.69 -8.14 3.21
N TYR A 380 17.89 -9.04 3.80
CA TYR A 380 18.36 -9.95 4.84
C TYR A 380 17.88 -11.38 4.54
N SER A 381 18.84 -12.24 4.20
CA SER A 381 18.62 -13.66 3.96
C SER A 381 18.93 -14.41 5.24
N CYS A 382 18.00 -15.24 5.72
CA CYS A 382 18.27 -16.11 6.84
C CYS A 382 19.31 -17.18 6.44
N HIS A 383 20.24 -17.45 7.34
CA HIS A 383 21.15 -18.58 7.27
C HIS A 383 20.74 -19.64 8.31
N ASP A 384 20.91 -20.91 7.98
CA ASP A 384 20.79 -22.01 8.95
C ASP A 384 22.08 -22.06 9.79
N ASP A 385 22.15 -21.30 10.89
CA ASP A 385 23.31 -21.31 11.82
C ASP A 385 23.60 -22.72 12.40
N ASP A 386 22.59 -23.60 12.40
CA ASP A 386 22.70 -25.02 12.77
C ASP A 386 23.57 -25.87 11.80
N LYS A 387 24.10 -25.30 10.70
CA LYS A 387 24.99 -26.00 9.75
C LYS A 387 26.37 -25.38 9.57
N ALA A 388 26.98 -24.97 10.69
CA ALA A 388 28.44 -24.81 10.79
C ALA A 388 29.18 -26.18 10.69
N GLY A 389 29.11 -26.85 9.53
CA GLY A 389 29.61 -28.23 9.36
C GLY A 389 29.71 -28.74 7.92
N VAL A 390 30.86 -28.47 7.29
CA VAL A 390 31.44 -29.20 6.14
C VAL A 390 30.64 -29.23 4.82
N SER A 391 31.02 -28.36 3.88
CA SER A 391 31.50 -28.79 2.55
C SER A 391 32.22 -27.65 1.83
N SER A 392 33.50 -27.82 1.50
CA SER A 392 34.29 -26.87 0.70
C SER A 392 34.69 -27.51 -0.63
N GLU A 393 34.03 -27.13 -1.73
CA GLU A 393 34.44 -27.42 -3.11
C GLU A 393 33.75 -26.44 -4.09
N GLU A 394 34.20 -26.37 -5.34
CA GLU A 394 34.17 -25.13 -6.13
C GLU A 394 33.03 -25.00 -7.17
N GLY A 395 32.01 -24.21 -6.83
CA GLY A 395 31.07 -23.58 -7.77
C GLY A 395 29.88 -24.43 -8.29
N PRO A 396 28.86 -23.82 -8.94
CA PRO A 396 28.63 -22.39 -9.14
C PRO A 396 27.67 -21.79 -8.09
N ALA A 397 28.17 -20.88 -7.25
CA ALA A 397 27.44 -20.39 -6.06
C ALA A 397 26.21 -19.49 -6.35
N GLU A 398 25.98 -19.07 -7.60
CA GLU A 398 24.94 -18.08 -7.90
C GLU A 398 23.50 -18.62 -7.78
N LYS A 399 23.26 -19.90 -8.10
CA LYS A 399 21.89 -20.43 -8.30
C LYS A 399 21.01 -20.36 -7.05
N GLY A 400 21.55 -20.73 -5.89
CA GLY A 400 20.84 -20.72 -4.60
C GLY A 400 20.81 -19.36 -3.88
N CYS A 401 21.53 -18.35 -4.40
CA CYS A 401 21.56 -17.01 -3.83
C CYS A 401 20.29 -16.22 -4.23
N TRP A 402 19.78 -15.37 -3.35
CA TRP A 402 18.73 -14.41 -3.71
C TRP A 402 19.29 -13.32 -4.63
N ARG A 403 18.55 -12.96 -5.68
CA ARG A 403 19.02 -11.97 -6.67
C ARG A 403 17.94 -10.93 -6.98
N ILE A 404 18.33 -9.70 -7.31
CA ILE A 404 17.45 -8.77 -8.04
C ILE A 404 17.78 -8.84 -9.53
N GLY A 405 16.75 -9.00 -10.36
CA GLY A 405 16.85 -8.85 -11.82
C GLY A 405 16.34 -7.47 -12.25
N LEU A 406 17.00 -6.85 -13.22
CA LEU A 406 16.58 -5.62 -13.87
C LEU A 406 16.57 -5.80 -15.40
N LYS A 407 15.65 -5.10 -16.06
CA LYS A 407 15.58 -4.99 -17.52
C LYS A 407 15.14 -3.59 -17.94
N VAL A 408 15.61 -3.11 -19.09
CA VAL A 408 15.02 -1.93 -19.75
C VAL A 408 13.54 -2.21 -20.05
N ALA A 409 12.65 -1.25 -19.78
CA ALA A 409 11.22 -1.42 -19.97
C ALA A 409 10.86 -1.37 -21.46
N TRP A 410 10.10 -2.37 -21.93
CA TRP A 410 9.66 -2.49 -23.34
C TRP A 410 10.78 -2.61 -24.38
N ASP A 411 11.93 -3.15 -23.96
CA ASP A 411 13.06 -3.52 -24.80
C ASP A 411 13.31 -5.04 -24.73
N ILE A 412 13.89 -5.57 -25.80
CA ILE A 412 14.32 -6.97 -26.02
C ILE A 412 15.78 -7.09 -26.48
N HIS A 413 16.49 -5.98 -26.71
CA HIS A 413 17.87 -5.98 -27.22
C HIS A 413 18.92 -5.73 -26.13
N THR A 414 18.64 -4.87 -25.13
CA THR A 414 19.56 -4.67 -24.01
C THR A 414 19.57 -5.91 -23.12
N PRO A 415 20.75 -6.50 -22.82
CA PRO A 415 20.82 -7.64 -21.91
C PRO A 415 20.26 -7.30 -20.53
N GLY A 416 19.63 -8.29 -19.89
CA GLY A 416 19.18 -8.19 -18.50
C GLY A 416 20.38 -8.08 -17.56
N LEU A 417 20.18 -7.47 -16.39
CA LEU A 417 21.20 -7.39 -15.35
C LEU A 417 20.71 -8.11 -14.10
N THR A 418 21.56 -8.94 -13.48
CA THR A 418 21.24 -9.62 -12.22
C THR A 418 22.29 -9.34 -11.15
N LEU A 419 21.86 -9.05 -9.91
CA LEU A 419 22.74 -8.84 -8.76
C LEU A 419 22.44 -9.87 -7.66
N PRO A 420 23.44 -10.65 -7.19
CA PRO A 420 23.33 -11.44 -5.96
C PRO A 420 23.33 -10.53 -4.73
N LEU A 421 22.35 -10.77 -3.86
CA LEU A 421 22.11 -10.04 -2.62
C LEU A 421 22.52 -10.91 -1.44
N GLN A 422 23.63 -10.56 -0.79
CA GLN A 422 24.06 -11.18 0.46
C GLN A 422 23.19 -10.68 1.62
N SER A 423 23.31 -11.33 2.79
CA SER A 423 22.59 -10.86 3.97
C SER A 423 23.20 -9.55 4.47
N GLY A 424 22.35 -8.55 4.73
CA GLY A 424 22.73 -7.18 5.05
C GLY A 424 22.96 -6.27 3.83
N ASP A 425 22.99 -6.79 2.59
CA ASP A 425 23.20 -5.95 1.40
C ASP A 425 22.06 -4.95 1.18
N CYS A 426 22.42 -3.72 0.81
CA CYS A 426 21.48 -2.65 0.48
C CYS A 426 21.58 -2.28 -1.00
N TYR A 427 20.45 -2.07 -1.68
CA TYR A 427 20.44 -1.53 -3.05
C TYR A 427 19.47 -0.36 -3.21
N TYR A 428 19.74 0.47 -4.22
CA TYR A 428 19.01 1.71 -4.47
C TYR A 428 18.62 1.78 -5.94
N MET A 429 17.35 2.04 -6.21
CA MET A 429 16.88 2.50 -7.52
C MET A 429 16.75 4.00 -7.45
N ARG A 430 17.51 4.74 -8.26
CA ARG A 430 17.60 6.21 -8.20
C ARG A 430 17.07 6.85 -9.49
N ASP A 431 16.95 8.16 -9.45
CA ASP A 431 16.70 9.01 -10.62
C ASP A 431 15.41 8.57 -11.33
N ASP A 432 15.47 8.15 -12.60
CA ASP A 432 14.31 7.64 -13.33
C ASP A 432 14.26 6.11 -13.47
N LEU A 433 15.13 5.36 -12.78
CA LEU A 433 15.31 3.93 -13.01
C LEU A 433 13.99 3.14 -12.88
N ASN A 434 13.17 3.39 -11.86
CA ASN A 434 11.87 2.72 -11.70
C ASN A 434 10.86 3.06 -12.83
N ARG A 435 11.06 4.15 -13.56
CA ARG A 435 10.25 4.55 -14.72
C ARG A 435 10.76 3.93 -16.02
N THR A 436 12.08 3.91 -16.22
CA THR A 436 12.73 3.41 -17.45
C THR A 436 12.98 1.91 -17.46
N HIS A 437 13.04 1.28 -16.29
CA HIS A 437 13.34 -0.14 -16.11
C HIS A 437 12.21 -0.85 -15.37
N GLN A 438 12.14 -2.16 -15.58
CA GLN A 438 11.36 -3.07 -14.74
C GLN A 438 12.33 -3.87 -13.88
N HIS A 439 11.89 -4.27 -12.68
CA HIS A 439 12.67 -5.13 -11.80
C HIS A 439 11.86 -6.36 -11.35
N CYS A 440 12.58 -7.42 -10.96
CA CYS A 440 12.02 -8.65 -10.40
C CYS A 440 12.89 -9.12 -9.22
N VAL A 441 12.30 -9.90 -8.32
CA VAL A 441 13.02 -10.53 -7.21
C VAL A 441 13.09 -12.03 -7.49
N LEU A 442 14.31 -12.52 -7.66
CA LEU A 442 14.63 -13.92 -7.96
C LEU A 442 14.90 -14.64 -6.63
N ALA A 443 14.22 -15.76 -6.42
CA ALA A 443 14.32 -16.56 -5.22
C ALA A 443 15.68 -17.28 -5.14
N GLY A 444 16.30 -17.22 -3.97
CA GLY A 444 17.31 -18.18 -3.55
C GLY A 444 16.65 -19.37 -2.83
N ASP A 445 17.47 -20.17 -2.13
CA ASP A 445 17.01 -21.39 -1.47
C ASP A 445 16.53 -21.17 -0.02
N SER A 446 17.10 -20.21 0.72
CA SER A 446 16.74 -19.93 2.13
C SER A 446 15.64 -18.87 2.26
N ALA A 447 15.01 -18.79 3.43
CA ALA A 447 14.04 -17.73 3.72
C ALA A 447 14.69 -16.33 3.71
N ARG A 448 13.96 -15.32 3.23
CA ARG A 448 14.46 -13.93 3.12
C ARG A 448 13.42 -12.90 3.54
N PHE A 449 13.92 -11.83 4.14
CA PHE A 449 13.24 -10.56 4.34
C PHE A 449 13.83 -9.45 3.45
N SER A 450 13.03 -8.43 3.17
CA SER A 450 13.57 -7.14 2.72
C SER A 450 12.72 -5.96 3.19
N SER A 451 13.37 -4.87 3.60
CA SER A 451 12.73 -3.59 3.92
C SER A 451 12.89 -2.66 2.72
N THR A 452 11.79 -2.35 2.01
CA THR A 452 11.79 -1.51 0.80
C THR A 452 11.20 -0.14 1.08
N HIS A 453 12.08 0.82 1.35
CA HIS A 453 11.80 2.21 1.69
C HIS A 453 11.44 3.02 0.44
N ARG A 454 10.38 3.80 0.52
CA ARG A 454 9.68 4.45 -0.59
C ARG A 454 9.32 5.89 -0.24
N VAL A 455 9.26 6.76 -1.25
CA VAL A 455 8.53 8.04 -1.17
C VAL A 455 7.18 7.84 -1.84
N ALA A 456 6.21 7.34 -1.08
CA ALA A 456 4.85 7.10 -1.56
C ALA A 456 4.18 8.42 -1.96
N GLU A 457 3.45 8.42 -3.08
CA GLU A 457 2.67 9.57 -3.55
C GLU A 457 1.38 9.70 -2.74
N CYS A 458 1.49 10.29 -1.56
CA CYS A 458 0.43 10.33 -0.56
C CYS A 458 -0.42 11.61 -0.59
N SER A 459 -0.41 12.40 -1.68
CA SER A 459 -1.24 13.61 -1.82
C SER A 459 -2.75 13.36 -1.63
N THR A 460 -3.24 12.17 -1.98
CA THR A 460 -4.60 11.66 -1.69
C THR A 460 -4.57 10.39 -0.82
N GLY A 461 -3.50 10.26 -0.02
CA GLY A 461 -3.10 9.01 0.65
C GLY A 461 -2.82 9.13 2.16
N THR A 462 -3.20 10.24 2.78
CA THR A 462 -3.06 10.47 4.24
C THR A 462 -4.41 10.58 4.94
N LEU A 463 -4.43 10.25 6.24
CA LEU A 463 -5.60 10.43 7.10
C LEU A 463 -6.06 11.89 7.12
N ASP A 464 -5.12 12.82 7.26
CA ASP A 464 -5.38 14.27 7.29
C ASP A 464 -6.08 14.75 6.01
N TYR A 465 -5.72 14.18 4.85
CA TYR A 465 -6.38 14.45 3.57
C TYR A 465 -7.85 14.00 3.63
N ILE A 466 -8.12 12.72 3.89
CA ILE A 466 -9.50 12.21 3.88
C ILE A 466 -10.36 12.84 4.97
N GLN A 467 -9.81 13.14 6.15
CA GLN A 467 -10.52 13.88 7.19
C GLN A 467 -10.73 15.35 6.83
N SER A 468 -9.92 15.95 5.94
CA SER A 468 -10.22 17.26 5.35
C SER A 468 -11.36 17.17 4.34
N ARG A 469 -11.38 16.13 3.50
CA ARG A 469 -12.46 15.85 2.53
C ARG A 469 -13.78 15.58 3.25
N CYS A 470 -13.79 14.78 4.31
CA CYS A 470 -14.99 14.53 5.10
C CYS A 470 -15.55 15.82 5.72
N ARG A 471 -14.70 16.67 6.31
CA ARG A 471 -15.12 18.00 6.82
C ARG A 471 -15.58 18.96 5.71
N GLU A 472 -15.03 18.86 4.50
CA GLU A 472 -15.47 19.62 3.32
C GLU A 472 -16.91 19.25 2.95
N ALA A 473 -17.25 17.96 2.87
CA ALA A 473 -18.61 17.49 2.61
C ALA A 473 -19.59 17.82 3.74
N LEU A 474 -19.24 17.45 4.98
CA LEU A 474 -20.09 17.66 6.15
C LEU A 474 -20.33 19.14 6.48
N SER A 475 -19.54 20.07 5.92
CA SER A 475 -19.82 21.52 6.01
C SER A 475 -21.15 21.95 5.35
N ASN A 476 -21.74 21.10 4.51
CA ASN A 476 -23.05 21.32 3.90
C ASN A 476 -24.22 20.79 4.74
N LEU A 477 -23.96 19.97 5.77
CA LEU A 477 -24.98 19.38 6.64
C LEU A 477 -25.29 20.34 7.80
N SER A 478 -26.54 20.79 7.86
CA SER A 478 -27.07 21.62 8.94
C SER A 478 -27.99 20.81 9.83
N THR A 479 -27.92 21.02 11.14
CA THR A 479 -28.82 20.42 12.13
C THR A 479 -29.50 21.55 12.91
N ASP A 480 -30.83 21.58 12.90
CA ASP A 480 -31.59 22.57 13.66
C ASP A 480 -31.46 22.32 15.18
N PRO A 481 -31.10 23.33 15.99
CA PRO A 481 -30.78 23.13 17.41
C PRO A 481 -32.01 23.03 18.33
N GLU A 482 -33.22 23.34 17.85
CA GLU A 482 -34.45 23.24 18.64
C GLU A 482 -35.21 21.93 18.35
N THR A 483 -35.17 21.46 17.11
CA THR A 483 -35.93 20.31 16.61
C THR A 483 -35.07 19.07 16.35
N GLY A 484 -33.77 19.24 16.13
CA GLY A 484 -32.87 18.17 15.68
C GLY A 484 -33.04 17.77 14.21
N THR A 485 -33.80 18.51 13.40
CA THR A 485 -33.98 18.17 11.98
C THR A 485 -32.75 18.53 11.15
N HIS A 486 -32.30 17.58 10.33
CA HIS A 486 -31.17 17.77 9.42
C HIS A 486 -31.62 18.36 8.07
N SER A 487 -30.75 19.14 7.43
CA SER A 487 -30.99 19.78 6.12
C SER A 487 -29.67 20.08 5.40
N LEU A 488 -29.72 20.27 4.07
CA LEU A 488 -28.56 20.66 3.26
C LEU A 488 -28.53 22.18 3.08
N LEU A 489 -27.38 22.83 3.30
CA LEU A 489 -27.21 24.29 3.17
C LEU A 489 -27.16 24.76 1.70
N SER A 490 -26.67 23.92 0.81
CA SER A 490 -26.57 24.16 -0.63
C SER A 490 -27.11 22.97 -1.41
N LEU A 491 -27.92 23.27 -2.42
CA LEU A 491 -28.48 22.31 -3.38
C LEU A 491 -27.92 22.49 -4.81
N LEU A 492 -26.79 23.20 -4.96
CA LEU A 492 -26.17 23.42 -6.27
C LEU A 492 -25.61 22.08 -6.81
N PRO A 493 -25.99 21.62 -8.03
CA PRO A 493 -25.62 20.30 -8.52
C PRO A 493 -24.11 20.03 -8.55
N ALA A 494 -23.31 20.98 -9.04
CA ALA A 494 -21.83 20.86 -9.04
C ALA A 494 -21.23 20.75 -7.62
N THR A 495 -21.87 21.37 -6.61
CA THR A 495 -21.47 21.28 -5.20
C THR A 495 -21.84 19.91 -4.62
N LEU A 496 -23.08 19.45 -4.88
CA LEU A 496 -23.55 18.14 -4.44
C LEU A 496 -22.77 16.99 -5.10
N GLN A 497 -22.39 17.12 -6.37
CA GLN A 497 -21.52 16.16 -7.05
C GLN A 497 -20.20 15.99 -6.29
N GLY A 498 -19.56 17.09 -5.87
CA GLY A 498 -18.32 17.05 -5.11
C GLY A 498 -18.46 16.32 -3.78
N TYR A 499 -19.60 16.44 -3.11
CA TYR A 499 -19.88 15.76 -1.83
C TYR A 499 -20.21 14.27 -2.01
N GLU A 500 -20.98 13.92 -3.04
CA GLU A 500 -21.22 12.51 -3.39
C GLU A 500 -19.95 11.80 -3.91
N GLU A 501 -19.02 12.53 -4.54
CA GLU A 501 -17.68 12.04 -4.87
C GLU A 501 -16.82 11.81 -3.61
N ILE A 502 -16.89 12.70 -2.59
CA ILE A 502 -16.25 12.49 -1.27
C ILE A 502 -16.85 11.27 -0.56
N HIS A 503 -18.17 11.10 -0.62
CA HIS A 503 -18.87 9.97 -0.02
C HIS A 503 -18.39 8.65 -0.63
N ASN A 504 -18.27 8.58 -1.96
CA ASN A 504 -17.67 7.44 -2.65
C ASN A 504 -16.17 7.26 -2.31
N GLU A 505 -15.42 8.35 -2.13
CA GLU A 505 -14.01 8.32 -1.75
C GLU A 505 -13.80 7.70 -0.35
N VAL A 506 -14.54 8.13 0.68
CA VAL A 506 -14.40 7.55 2.03
C VAL A 506 -14.87 6.08 2.09
N GLU A 507 -15.94 5.70 1.38
CA GLU A 507 -16.41 4.31 1.36
C GLU A 507 -15.43 3.37 0.65
N PHE A 508 -15.02 3.69 -0.58
CA PHE A 508 -14.31 2.75 -1.47
C PHE A 508 -12.79 2.85 -1.45
N GLU A 509 -12.22 4.01 -1.10
CA GLU A 509 -10.77 4.19 -1.02
C GLU A 509 -10.23 4.02 0.41
N TRP A 510 -11.08 4.11 1.44
CA TRP A 510 -10.67 4.04 2.85
C TRP A 510 -11.33 2.90 3.61
N LEU A 511 -12.64 2.96 3.87
CA LEU A 511 -13.32 2.00 4.74
C LEU A 511 -13.25 0.57 4.20
N ARG A 512 -13.71 0.34 2.96
CA ARG A 512 -13.70 -1.01 2.37
C ARG A 512 -12.29 -1.52 2.11
N GLN A 513 -11.34 -0.65 1.74
CA GLN A 513 -9.92 -1.01 1.61
C GLN A 513 -9.33 -1.50 2.95
N TYR A 514 -9.69 -0.88 4.07
CA TYR A 514 -9.24 -1.28 5.40
C TYR A 514 -9.87 -2.61 5.83
N TRP A 515 -11.20 -2.69 5.82
CA TRP A 515 -11.94 -3.85 6.31
C TRP A 515 -11.80 -5.11 5.44
N PHE A 516 -11.53 -4.95 4.13
CA PHE A 516 -11.20 -6.08 3.24
C PHE A 516 -9.90 -6.81 3.62
N GLN A 517 -9.02 -6.20 4.42
CA GLN A 517 -7.78 -6.83 4.88
C GLN A 517 -7.94 -7.59 6.21
N GLY A 518 -9.18 -7.73 6.69
CA GLY A 518 -9.52 -8.42 7.93
C GLY A 518 -9.10 -7.63 9.17
N GLN A 519 -8.84 -8.35 10.26
CA GLN A 519 -8.46 -7.78 11.55
C GLN A 519 -6.93 -7.58 11.69
N ARG A 520 -6.17 -7.71 10.59
CA ARG A 520 -4.70 -7.66 10.62
C ARG A 520 -4.16 -6.42 11.32
N TYR A 521 -4.75 -5.25 11.06
CA TYR A 521 -4.27 -4.00 11.64
C TYR A 521 -4.56 -3.93 13.14
N THR A 522 -5.80 -4.20 13.55
CA THR A 522 -6.21 -4.17 14.96
C THR A 522 -5.52 -5.23 15.83
N ARG A 523 -5.07 -6.36 15.27
CA ARG A 523 -4.29 -7.39 15.97
C ARG A 523 -2.90 -6.91 16.40
N PHE A 524 -2.24 -6.05 15.63
CA PHE A 524 -0.85 -5.62 15.90
C PHE A 524 -0.75 -4.16 16.35
N CYS A 525 -1.58 -3.27 15.80
CA CYS A 525 -1.50 -1.85 16.05
C CYS A 525 -2.89 -1.18 16.07
N SER A 526 -3.33 -0.75 17.24
CA SER A 526 -4.63 -0.09 17.43
C SER A 526 -4.69 1.34 16.88
N TRP A 527 -3.64 1.85 16.22
CA TRP A 527 -3.55 3.25 15.79
C TRP A 527 -4.68 3.64 14.84
N TRP A 528 -5.01 2.77 13.86
CA TRP A 528 -6.06 3.00 12.87
C TRP A 528 -7.49 2.80 13.40
N ALA A 529 -7.68 2.25 14.60
CA ALA A 529 -9.02 1.94 15.12
C ALA A 529 -9.91 3.19 15.26
N ARG A 530 -9.43 4.24 15.95
CA ARG A 530 -10.16 5.52 16.09
C ARG A 530 -10.27 6.31 14.78
N PRO A 531 -9.23 6.41 13.94
CA PRO A 531 -9.34 6.95 12.58
C PRO A 531 -10.47 6.31 11.76
N MET A 532 -10.56 4.97 11.74
CA MET A 532 -11.58 4.27 10.96
C MET A 532 -12.98 4.38 11.59
N GLU A 533 -13.08 4.38 12.92
CA GLU A 533 -14.32 4.71 13.65
C GLU A 533 -14.83 6.11 13.30
N GLN A 534 -13.94 7.12 13.23
CA GLN A 534 -14.33 8.47 12.81
C GLN A 534 -14.74 8.53 11.34
N LEU A 535 -13.98 7.91 10.42
CA LEU A 535 -14.34 7.88 9.00
C LEU A 535 -15.65 7.15 8.72
N GLU A 536 -16.00 6.13 9.52
CA GLU A 536 -17.28 5.43 9.43
C GLU A 536 -18.44 6.24 10.03
N ASN A 537 -18.18 7.11 11.01
CA ASN A 537 -19.17 8.07 11.49
C ASN A 537 -19.38 9.19 10.46
N ASP A 538 -18.30 9.77 9.92
CA ASP A 538 -18.35 10.80 8.88
C ASP A 538 -19.09 10.27 7.62
N TRP A 539 -18.83 9.03 7.21
CA TRP A 539 -19.53 8.34 6.13
C TRP A 539 -21.03 8.14 6.40
N ARG A 540 -21.43 7.82 7.64
CA ARG A 540 -22.85 7.62 7.99
C ARG A 540 -23.66 8.93 7.89
N GLU A 541 -23.05 10.05 8.28
CA GLU A 541 -23.64 11.38 8.06
C GLU A 541 -23.75 11.71 6.55
N MET A 542 -22.88 11.17 5.70
CA MET A 542 -22.99 11.33 4.23
C MET A 542 -24.10 10.45 3.62
N GLU A 543 -24.39 9.26 4.14
CA GLU A 543 -25.60 8.50 3.75
C GLU A 543 -26.88 9.30 4.09
N LEU A 544 -26.89 10.05 5.20
CA LEU A 544 -27.97 10.98 5.54
C LEU A 544 -28.02 12.17 4.57
N MET A 545 -26.87 12.74 4.18
CA MET A 545 -26.82 13.77 3.14
C MET A 545 -27.38 13.28 1.79
N THR A 546 -27.06 12.05 1.37
CA THR A 546 -27.62 11.43 0.16
C THR A 546 -29.14 11.23 0.29
N GLN A 547 -29.66 10.86 1.47
CA GLN A 547 -31.11 10.79 1.70
C GLN A 547 -31.80 12.16 1.57
N LEU A 548 -31.20 13.22 2.13
CA LEU A 548 -31.71 14.59 2.03
C LEU A 548 -31.66 15.11 0.58
N PHE A 549 -30.63 14.74 -0.18
CA PHE A 549 -30.51 15.07 -1.60
C PHE A 549 -31.60 14.36 -2.43
N LEU A 550 -31.85 13.07 -2.18
CA LEU A 550 -32.96 12.34 -2.80
C LEU A 550 -34.32 13.00 -2.52
N ALA A 551 -34.57 13.42 -1.28
CA ALA A 551 -35.79 14.14 -0.92
C ALA A 551 -35.94 15.48 -1.67
N ALA A 552 -34.86 16.21 -1.90
CA ALA A 552 -34.87 17.46 -2.67
C ALA A 552 -35.08 17.22 -4.20
N VAL A 553 -34.58 16.11 -4.75
CA VAL A 553 -34.88 15.67 -6.13
C VAL A 553 -36.37 15.29 -6.32
N GLU A 554 -37.01 14.84 -5.24
CA GLU A 554 -38.41 14.43 -5.19
C GLU A 554 -39.38 15.60 -4.92
N GLU A 555 -38.89 16.79 -4.58
CA GLU A 555 -39.75 17.95 -4.31
C GLU A 555 -40.32 18.56 -5.61
N GLU A 556 -41.58 18.22 -5.93
CA GLU A 556 -42.32 18.74 -7.09
C GLU A 556 -42.51 20.29 -7.09
N GLY A 557 -42.18 20.97 -5.98
CA GLY A 557 -42.22 22.43 -5.87
C GLY A 557 -41.02 23.17 -6.47
N GLN A 558 -39.92 22.48 -6.80
CA GLN A 558 -38.70 23.08 -7.33
C GLN A 558 -38.75 23.29 -8.86
N PRO A 559 -37.99 24.27 -9.42
CA PRO A 559 -37.87 24.44 -10.87
C PRO A 559 -37.35 23.19 -11.58
N GLU A 560 -38.08 22.76 -12.60
CA GLU A 560 -37.87 21.49 -13.32
C GLU A 560 -36.46 21.31 -13.89
N GLU A 561 -35.88 22.36 -14.48
CA GLU A 561 -34.52 22.34 -15.06
C GLU A 561 -33.44 22.06 -14.00
N GLY A 562 -33.51 22.74 -12.85
CA GLY A 562 -32.58 22.50 -11.74
C GLY A 562 -32.81 21.14 -11.07
N ARG A 563 -34.07 20.73 -10.93
CA ARG A 563 -34.44 19.40 -10.40
C ARG A 563 -33.96 18.27 -11.30
N ARG A 564 -33.88 18.50 -12.63
CA ARG A 564 -33.27 17.57 -13.59
C ARG A 564 -31.77 17.46 -13.38
N GLU A 565 -31.05 18.58 -13.35
CA GLU A 565 -29.59 18.60 -13.15
C GLU A 565 -29.21 17.90 -11.82
N MET A 566 -29.94 18.21 -10.74
CA MET A 566 -29.84 17.53 -9.44
C MET A 566 -30.04 16.00 -9.56
N ALA A 567 -31.06 15.54 -10.30
CA ALA A 567 -31.33 14.12 -10.48
C ALA A 567 -30.28 13.41 -11.34
N GLU A 568 -29.73 14.05 -12.37
CA GLU A 568 -28.63 13.51 -13.20
C GLU A 568 -27.33 13.36 -12.37
N THR A 569 -27.03 14.34 -11.51
CA THR A 569 -25.93 14.26 -10.53
C THR A 569 -26.12 13.09 -9.56
N LEU A 570 -27.30 12.98 -8.92
CA LEU A 570 -27.59 11.93 -7.95
C LEU A 570 -27.56 10.53 -8.59
N LEU A 571 -28.18 10.36 -9.76
CA LEU A 571 -28.18 9.09 -10.49
C LEU A 571 -26.75 8.61 -10.81
N THR A 572 -25.88 9.52 -11.24
CA THR A 572 -24.47 9.21 -11.54
C THR A 572 -23.74 8.71 -10.30
N ALA A 573 -23.89 9.42 -9.17
CA ALA A 573 -23.27 9.06 -7.89
C ALA A 573 -23.74 7.70 -7.35
N LEU A 574 -25.06 7.47 -7.34
CA LEU A 574 -25.67 6.22 -6.87
C LEU A 574 -25.29 5.02 -7.75
N THR A 575 -25.21 5.21 -9.07
CA THR A 575 -24.84 4.14 -10.01
C THR A 575 -23.38 3.69 -9.81
N ASP A 576 -22.45 4.64 -9.67
CA ASP A 576 -21.06 4.34 -9.32
C ASP A 576 -20.99 3.66 -7.94
N ARG A 577 -21.73 4.16 -6.93
CA ARG A 577 -21.77 3.59 -5.57
C ARG A 577 -22.28 2.15 -5.56
N GLN A 578 -23.38 1.86 -6.27
CA GLN A 578 -23.95 0.52 -6.40
C GLN A 578 -22.97 -0.45 -7.07
N GLN A 579 -22.37 -0.06 -8.20
CA GLN A 579 -21.38 -0.90 -8.89
C GLN A 579 -20.19 -1.21 -7.97
N HIS A 580 -19.71 -0.22 -7.21
CA HIS A 580 -18.60 -0.41 -6.28
C HIS A 580 -18.98 -1.24 -5.05
N ARG A 581 -20.18 -1.07 -4.46
CA ARG A 581 -20.71 -1.93 -3.37
C ARG A 581 -20.76 -3.39 -3.79
N GLN A 582 -21.36 -3.70 -4.94
CA GLN A 582 -21.39 -5.07 -5.46
C GLN A 582 -19.97 -5.60 -5.73
N THR A 583 -19.11 -4.81 -6.37
CA THR A 583 -17.72 -5.22 -6.66
C THR A 583 -16.94 -5.57 -5.39
N TRP A 584 -17.10 -4.82 -4.30
CA TRP A 584 -16.44 -5.14 -3.03
C TRP A 584 -17.06 -6.36 -2.35
N ARG A 585 -18.39 -6.48 -2.35
CA ARG A 585 -19.11 -7.63 -1.81
C ARG A 585 -18.69 -8.94 -2.50
N ASP A 586 -18.60 -8.95 -3.82
CA ASP A 586 -18.13 -10.09 -4.61
C ASP A 586 -16.70 -10.51 -4.23
N ARG A 587 -15.79 -9.54 -4.00
CA ARG A 587 -14.42 -9.82 -3.56
C ARG A 587 -14.37 -10.40 -2.15
N CYS A 588 -15.12 -9.83 -1.21
CA CYS A 588 -15.21 -10.33 0.18
C CYS A 588 -15.72 -11.78 0.23
N HIS A 589 -16.70 -12.12 -0.60
CA HIS A 589 -17.29 -13.45 -0.67
C HIS A 589 -16.61 -14.39 -1.68
N SER A 590 -15.51 -13.97 -2.32
CA SER A 590 -14.80 -14.78 -3.31
C SER A 590 -14.28 -16.10 -2.72
N SER A 591 -14.25 -17.17 -3.52
CA SER A 591 -13.77 -18.49 -3.07
C SER A 591 -12.33 -18.44 -2.52
N LEU A 592 -11.50 -17.50 -3.00
CA LEU A 592 -10.15 -17.30 -2.50
C LEU A 592 -10.14 -16.59 -1.13
N ALA A 593 -10.99 -15.57 -0.93
CA ALA A 593 -11.18 -14.92 0.38
C ALA A 593 -11.66 -15.92 1.46
N GLN A 594 -12.57 -16.83 1.09
CA GLN A 594 -13.08 -17.88 1.99
C GLN A 594 -12.01 -18.90 2.46
N THR A 595 -10.81 -18.91 1.88
CA THR A 595 -9.70 -19.78 2.35
C THR A 595 -8.90 -19.19 3.52
N LEU A 596 -9.14 -17.93 3.90
CA LEU A 596 -8.39 -17.24 4.96
C LEU A 596 -8.90 -17.60 6.36
N PRO A 597 -8.03 -17.59 7.39
CA PRO A 597 -8.45 -17.69 8.77
C PRO A 597 -9.28 -16.45 9.18
N PRO A 598 -10.19 -16.55 10.17
CA PRO A 598 -11.12 -15.46 10.52
C PRO A 598 -10.48 -14.11 10.91
N GLU A 599 -9.21 -14.09 11.31
CA GLU A 599 -8.46 -12.86 11.61
C GLU A 599 -7.96 -12.14 10.34
N GLU A 600 -7.79 -12.85 9.23
CA GLU A 600 -7.29 -12.33 7.95
C GLU A 600 -8.39 -12.22 6.88
N ALA A 601 -9.51 -12.92 7.07
CA ALA A 601 -10.65 -12.92 6.15
C ALA A 601 -11.22 -11.51 5.94
N PRO A 602 -11.53 -11.11 4.68
CA PRO A 602 -12.18 -9.84 4.39
C PRO A 602 -13.49 -9.64 5.13
N VAL A 603 -13.69 -8.44 5.68
CA VAL A 603 -14.95 -8.02 6.28
C VAL A 603 -15.65 -7.07 5.30
N ASP A 604 -16.85 -7.44 4.85
CA ASP A 604 -17.72 -6.53 4.10
C ASP A 604 -18.30 -5.48 5.07
N ARG A 605 -17.59 -4.35 5.20
CA ARG A 605 -17.95 -3.24 6.09
C ARG A 605 -17.61 -1.90 5.42
N PRO A 606 -18.49 -0.89 5.47
CA PRO A 606 -19.83 -0.92 6.08
C PRO A 606 -20.82 -1.81 5.32
N PHE A 607 -21.66 -2.54 6.05
CA PHE A 607 -22.78 -3.34 5.54
C PHE A 607 -23.88 -3.41 6.62
N TRP A 608 -25.14 -3.39 6.19
CA TRP A 608 -26.33 -3.46 7.03
C TRP A 608 -27.46 -4.16 6.27
N ALA A 609 -28.52 -4.57 6.98
CA ALA A 609 -29.71 -5.17 6.39
C ALA A 609 -30.78 -4.10 6.11
N ASP A 610 -31.73 -4.41 5.23
CA ASP A 610 -32.79 -3.47 4.80
C ASP A 610 -33.77 -3.08 5.92
N ASP A 611 -33.73 -3.78 7.06
CA ASP A 611 -34.51 -3.50 8.28
C ASP A 611 -33.71 -2.78 9.39
N ASP A 612 -32.46 -2.37 9.16
CA ASP A 612 -31.64 -1.64 10.14
C ASP A 612 -32.13 -0.18 10.29
N PRO A 613 -32.71 0.21 11.45
CA PRO A 613 -33.26 1.55 11.66
C PRO A 613 -32.19 2.62 11.95
N SER A 614 -30.91 2.25 12.00
CA SER A 614 -29.80 3.20 12.20
C SER A 614 -29.24 3.78 10.90
N MET A 615 -29.67 3.26 9.74
CA MET A 615 -29.23 3.69 8.42
C MET A 615 -30.36 4.37 7.64
N PRO A 616 -30.12 5.52 7.00
CA PRO A 616 -31.16 6.30 6.31
C PRO A 616 -31.51 5.76 4.91
N LEU A 617 -30.67 4.89 4.35
CA LEU A 617 -30.80 4.31 3.02
C LEU A 617 -30.56 2.79 3.08
N PRO A 618 -31.11 1.98 2.15
CA PRO A 618 -30.74 0.58 2.00
C PRO A 618 -29.29 0.44 1.52
N PHE A 619 -28.66 -0.70 1.79
CA PHE A 619 -27.33 -1.00 1.27
C PHE A 619 -27.35 -1.13 -0.26
N ASP A 620 -28.35 -1.86 -0.77
CA ASP A 620 -28.62 -2.01 -2.21
C ASP A 620 -29.42 -0.80 -2.71
N LEU A 621 -28.83 -0.05 -3.62
CA LEU A 621 -29.37 1.20 -4.15
C LEU A 621 -30.21 0.98 -5.42
N ALA A 622 -30.39 -0.25 -5.90
CA ALA A 622 -31.03 -0.53 -7.19
C ALA A 622 -32.44 0.08 -7.32
N ASP A 623 -33.29 -0.05 -6.30
CA ASP A 623 -34.65 0.53 -6.32
C ASP A 623 -34.66 2.06 -6.23
N ILE A 624 -33.64 2.66 -5.60
CA ILE A 624 -33.48 4.12 -5.57
C ILE A 624 -32.99 4.63 -6.93
N ILE A 625 -32.06 3.92 -7.57
CA ILE A 625 -31.61 4.20 -8.94
C ILE A 625 -32.81 4.14 -9.90
N ASN A 626 -33.59 3.05 -9.87
CA ASN A 626 -34.83 2.91 -10.65
C ASN A 626 -35.83 4.06 -10.38
N ARG A 627 -35.92 4.53 -9.13
CA ARG A 627 -36.79 5.65 -8.74
C ARG A 627 -36.31 6.99 -9.33
N VAL A 628 -35.02 7.29 -9.25
CA VAL A 628 -34.42 8.52 -9.81
C VAL A 628 -34.48 8.51 -11.34
N GLU A 629 -34.20 7.37 -12.00
CA GLU A 629 -34.42 7.21 -13.44
C GLU A 629 -35.89 7.48 -13.81
N SER A 630 -36.84 6.93 -13.04
CA SER A 630 -38.26 7.20 -13.29
C SER A 630 -38.68 8.65 -13.02
N LEU A 631 -37.92 9.46 -12.28
CA LEU A 631 -38.15 10.90 -12.14
C LEU A 631 -37.58 11.66 -13.35
N LEU A 632 -36.37 11.29 -13.80
CA LEU A 632 -35.72 11.83 -15.00
C LEU A 632 -36.48 11.56 -16.31
N TRP A 633 -37.28 10.50 -16.36
CA TRP A 633 -38.20 10.19 -17.46
C TRP A 633 -39.56 10.93 -17.40
N ARG A 634 -39.84 11.65 -16.30
CA ARG A 634 -41.07 12.45 -16.13
C ARG A 634 -40.83 13.96 -16.24
N MET A 635 -39.57 14.36 -16.36
CA MET A 635 -39.08 15.69 -16.75
C MET A 635 -38.63 15.64 -18.22
#